data_AF-A0A094DVY0-F1
#
_entry.id   AF-A0A094DVY0-F1
#
_cell.length_a   1.000
_cell.length_b   1.000
_cell.length_c   1.000
_cell.angle_alpha   90.00
_cell.angle_beta   90.00
_cell.angle_gamma   90.00
#
_symmetry.space_group_name_H-M   'P 1'
#
loop_
_entity.id
_entity.type
_entity.pdbx_description
1 polymer ?
#
loop_
_entity_poly.entity_id
_entity_poly.type
_entity_poly.pdbx_seq_one_letter_code
_entity_poly.pdbx_strand_id
1 'polypeptide(L)'
;MKRILTPVRGLFVEVLFPDDPSKTVITVKEQPRPNHYVQVIEVKLEGSNKIAVNITKETTALGKPVDLELKFRYHPEAGYAPIHEVMEDRNDRIKEFYWRAWFGTETLDLDASVTGQFDGGSATVTGEAINDFVHAVGNKGEAFVSRPGKEVYAPMDFAIVVGWKAITKPIFPRTIDGDLLKLVHLSNGFRMLPGADPLKEGDEVATTAQINAVLNQDSGKMVEVMGTITREGKAVMEVTSQFLYRGAYTDFENTFQRKTEVPMQLHLESSKDVAVLRSKEWFNVEETDIDLLGQTLTFRLQSYYRFKNKTVFSSVETRGQVLLELPTKEIIQIATVDYEAGASHGNPVIDYLQRHGASIEQPINFENAIPLNGKAPLQLRAPASNETYARVSGDFNPIHVSRVFASYANLPGTITHGMYS
;
A
#
# COMPACT_ATOMS: atom_id res chain seq x y z
N MET A 1 6.71 9.16 -26.40
CA MET A 1 7.88 9.12 -27.30
C MET A 1 8.99 10.10 -26.96
N LYS A 2 8.81 11.44 -27.01
CA LYS A 2 9.91 12.41 -26.77
C LYS A 2 10.71 12.16 -25.49
N ARG A 3 10.04 11.92 -24.36
CA ARG A 3 10.70 11.66 -23.05
C ARG A 3 11.57 10.40 -23.07
N ILE A 4 11.02 9.29 -23.58
CA ILE A 4 11.68 7.98 -23.52
C ILE A 4 12.87 7.87 -24.49
N LEU A 5 12.88 8.66 -25.56
CA LEU A 5 13.96 8.77 -26.55
C LEU A 5 14.95 9.93 -26.28
N THR A 6 14.85 10.61 -25.14
CA THR A 6 15.79 11.70 -24.78
C THR A 6 17.23 11.17 -24.81
N PRO A 7 18.16 11.82 -25.55
CA PRO A 7 19.54 11.36 -25.65
C PRO A 7 20.22 11.25 -24.29
N VAL A 8 20.87 10.12 -24.04
CA VAL A 8 21.70 9.88 -22.84
C VAL A 8 22.94 9.10 -23.23
N ARG A 9 23.96 9.12 -22.37
CA ARG A 9 25.19 8.34 -22.58
C ARG A 9 24.85 6.85 -22.70
N GLY A 10 25.37 6.18 -23.73
CA GLY A 10 25.15 4.75 -23.93
C GLY A 10 23.79 4.38 -24.52
N LEU A 11 22.99 5.35 -24.97
CA LEU A 11 21.79 5.11 -25.75
C LEU A 11 22.17 4.76 -27.20
N PHE A 12 21.63 3.68 -27.73
CA PHE A 12 21.79 3.26 -29.12
C PHE A 12 20.41 3.09 -29.77
N VAL A 13 20.20 3.69 -30.94
CA VAL A 13 18.93 3.61 -31.68
C VAL A 13 19.21 2.99 -33.04
N GLU A 14 18.44 1.96 -33.38
CA GLU A 14 18.54 1.24 -34.63
C GLU A 14 17.19 1.29 -35.35
N VAL A 15 17.20 1.73 -36.61
CA VAL A 15 16.02 1.80 -37.47
C VAL A 15 16.18 0.76 -38.56
N LEU A 16 15.43 -0.33 -38.44
CA LEU A 16 15.37 -1.38 -39.44
C LEU A 16 14.35 -1.02 -40.51
N PHE A 17 14.66 -1.30 -41.77
CA PHE A 17 13.80 -1.00 -42.93
C PHE A 17 13.34 0.47 -43.00
N PRO A 18 14.27 1.45 -42.99
CA PRO A 18 13.94 2.87 -42.91
C PRO A 18 13.13 3.39 -44.11
N ASP A 19 13.30 2.77 -45.28
CA ASP A 19 12.65 3.17 -46.53
C ASP A 19 11.34 2.43 -46.81
N ASP A 20 10.94 1.47 -45.95
CA ASP A 20 9.67 0.75 -46.04
C ASP A 20 8.83 0.98 -44.77
N PRO A 21 7.96 2.00 -44.75
CA PRO A 21 7.18 2.38 -43.56
C PRO A 21 6.34 1.25 -42.97
N SER A 22 5.91 0.29 -43.79
CA SER A 22 5.09 -0.83 -43.35
C SER A 22 5.87 -1.90 -42.57
N LYS A 23 7.21 -1.91 -42.73
CA LYS A 23 8.13 -2.84 -42.09
C LYS A 23 9.10 -2.17 -41.12
N THR A 24 9.08 -0.84 -41.02
CA THR A 24 10.01 -0.11 -40.16
C THR A 24 9.87 -0.57 -38.71
N VAL A 25 11.00 -0.94 -38.11
CA VAL A 25 11.09 -1.24 -36.68
C VAL A 25 12.16 -0.35 -36.07
N ILE A 26 11.81 0.37 -35.01
CA ILE A 26 12.75 1.20 -34.25
C ILE A 26 13.06 0.46 -32.96
N THR A 27 14.31 0.06 -32.76
CA THR A 27 14.77 -0.51 -31.49
C THR A 27 15.68 0.46 -30.76
N VAL A 28 15.53 0.52 -29.45
CA VAL A 28 16.36 1.34 -28.56
C VAL A 28 17.04 0.43 -27.57
N LYS A 29 18.36 0.58 -27.46
CA LYS A 29 19.20 -0.18 -26.55
C LYS A 29 19.87 0.78 -25.57
N GLU A 30 19.97 0.38 -24.31
CA GLU A 30 20.72 1.10 -23.28
C GLU A 30 21.92 0.27 -22.84
N GLN A 31 22.95 0.95 -22.33
CA GLN A 31 24.17 0.34 -21.84
C GLN A 31 24.23 0.39 -20.30
N PRO A 32 23.58 -0.54 -19.56
CA PRO A 32 23.62 -0.55 -18.09
C PRO A 32 25.00 -0.89 -17.54
N ARG A 33 25.84 -1.59 -18.32
CA ARG A 33 27.24 -1.93 -17.98
C ARG A 33 28.14 -1.76 -19.21
N PRO A 34 29.44 -1.46 -19.03
CA PRO A 34 30.36 -1.32 -20.15
C PRO A 34 30.29 -2.50 -21.12
N ASN A 35 30.15 -2.21 -22.41
CA ASN A 35 30.05 -3.18 -23.51
C ASN A 35 28.87 -4.17 -23.45
N HIS A 36 27.85 -3.88 -22.62
CA HIS A 36 26.63 -4.69 -22.56
C HIS A 36 25.42 -3.82 -22.89
N TYR A 37 24.81 -4.08 -24.05
CA TYR A 37 23.60 -3.38 -24.49
C TYR A 37 22.38 -4.27 -24.28
N VAL A 38 21.32 -3.69 -23.72
CA VAL A 38 20.02 -4.35 -23.54
C VAL A 38 18.98 -3.57 -24.31
N GLN A 39 18.08 -4.26 -25.01
CA GLN A 39 16.95 -3.62 -25.67
C GLN A 39 15.94 -3.17 -24.62
N VAL A 40 15.55 -1.91 -24.68
CA VAL A 40 14.61 -1.30 -23.71
C VAL A 40 13.33 -0.82 -24.36
N ILE A 41 13.34 -0.56 -25.67
CA ILE A 41 12.16 -0.15 -26.42
C ILE A 41 12.17 -0.81 -27.80
N GLU A 42 11.00 -1.28 -28.24
CA GLU A 42 10.70 -1.63 -29.63
C GLU A 42 9.48 -0.82 -30.09
N VAL A 43 9.53 -0.22 -31.27
CA VAL A 43 8.41 0.45 -31.92
C VAL A 43 8.19 -0.16 -33.28
N LYS A 44 6.95 -0.56 -33.57
CA LYS A 44 6.56 -1.11 -34.88
C LYS A 44 5.12 -0.75 -35.24
N LEU A 45 4.82 -0.83 -36.53
CA LEU A 45 3.46 -0.75 -37.03
C LEU A 45 2.81 -2.14 -36.97
N GLU A 46 1.57 -2.21 -36.49
CA GLU A 46 0.73 -3.40 -36.50
C GLU A 46 -0.52 -3.13 -37.35
N GLY A 47 -0.70 -3.92 -38.41
CA GLY A 47 -1.73 -3.65 -39.40
C GLY A 47 -1.46 -2.34 -40.16
N SER A 48 -2.51 -1.56 -40.41
CA SER A 48 -2.42 -0.35 -41.26
C SER A 48 -2.23 0.96 -40.49
N ASN A 49 -2.63 1.01 -39.21
CA ASN A 49 -2.63 2.27 -38.45
C ASN A 49 -2.37 2.13 -36.95
N LYS A 50 -2.04 0.94 -36.43
CA LYS A 50 -1.70 0.78 -35.01
C LYS A 50 -0.20 0.84 -34.84
N ILE A 51 0.27 1.61 -33.88
CA ILE A 51 1.68 1.68 -33.50
C ILE A 51 1.80 0.99 -32.14
N ALA A 52 2.56 -0.10 -32.08
CA ALA A 52 2.90 -0.76 -30.84
C ALA A 52 4.25 -0.24 -30.34
N VAL A 53 4.29 0.20 -29.08
CA VAL A 53 5.50 0.64 -28.39
C VAL A 53 5.69 -0.28 -27.19
N ASN A 54 6.60 -1.23 -27.30
CA ASN A 54 6.96 -2.14 -26.21
C ASN A 54 8.10 -1.52 -25.41
N ILE A 55 7.90 -1.38 -24.10
CA ILE A 55 8.95 -0.97 -23.16
C ILE A 55 9.32 -2.20 -22.31
N THR A 56 10.58 -2.62 -22.39
CA THR A 56 11.05 -3.86 -21.77
C THR A 56 11.61 -3.61 -20.38
N LYS A 57 11.19 -4.43 -19.41
CA LYS A 57 11.76 -4.52 -18.07
C LYS A 57 12.56 -5.80 -17.93
N GLU A 58 13.88 -5.67 -17.87
CA GLU A 58 14.81 -6.82 -17.78
C GLU A 58 14.74 -7.56 -16.43
N THR A 59 14.80 -6.83 -15.31
CA THR A 59 14.83 -7.44 -13.97
C THR A 59 13.42 -7.62 -13.42
N THR A 60 13.00 -8.87 -13.20
CA THR A 60 11.66 -9.21 -12.71
C THR A 60 11.74 -10.31 -11.66
N ALA A 61 10.62 -10.65 -11.04
CA ALA A 61 10.51 -11.73 -10.06
C ALA A 61 11.01 -13.10 -10.58
N LEU A 62 10.93 -13.35 -11.89
CA LEU A 62 11.41 -14.61 -12.50
C LEU A 62 12.79 -14.47 -13.17
N GLY A 63 13.44 -13.30 -13.07
CA GLY A 63 14.70 -13.03 -13.76
C GLY A 63 14.59 -13.05 -15.30
N LYS A 64 13.37 -12.88 -15.84
CA LYS A 64 13.09 -12.87 -17.28
C LYS A 64 12.51 -11.51 -17.71
N PRO A 65 12.85 -10.99 -18.90
CA PRO A 65 12.30 -9.73 -19.37
C PRO A 65 10.78 -9.79 -19.54
N VAL A 66 10.11 -8.68 -19.24
CA VAL A 66 8.66 -8.50 -19.46
C VAL A 66 8.42 -7.18 -20.17
N ASP A 67 7.56 -7.18 -21.18
CA ASP A 67 7.20 -5.99 -21.96
C ASP A 67 5.90 -5.36 -21.47
N LEU A 68 5.93 -4.03 -21.33
CA LEU A 68 4.74 -3.19 -21.29
C LEU A 68 4.43 -2.70 -22.71
N GLU A 69 3.29 -3.13 -23.25
CA GLU A 69 2.82 -2.68 -24.56
C GLU A 69 1.95 -1.42 -24.43
N LEU A 70 2.44 -0.32 -24.99
CA LEU A 70 1.67 0.91 -25.20
C LEU A 70 1.16 0.94 -26.64
N LYS A 71 -0.16 1.07 -26.81
CA LYS A 71 -0.82 1.06 -28.11
C LYS A 71 -1.18 2.48 -28.52
N PHE A 72 -0.87 2.83 -29.77
CA PHE A 72 -1.27 4.11 -30.37
C PHE A 72 -1.97 3.88 -31.71
N ARG A 73 -2.82 4.81 -32.12
CA ARG A 73 -3.43 4.87 -33.46
C ARG A 73 -2.89 6.06 -34.23
N TYR A 74 -2.55 5.81 -35.48
CA TYR A 74 -2.15 6.81 -36.45
C TYR A 74 -3.36 7.31 -37.24
N HIS A 75 -3.55 8.63 -37.21
CA HIS A 75 -4.64 9.39 -37.82
C HIS A 75 -4.04 10.44 -38.76
N PRO A 76 -3.64 10.08 -39.99
CA PRO A 76 -3.03 11.01 -40.94
C PRO A 76 -3.91 12.22 -41.28
N GLU A 77 -5.22 12.08 -41.15
CA GLU A 77 -6.20 13.17 -41.33
C GLU A 77 -6.09 14.25 -40.24
N ALA A 78 -5.60 13.92 -39.05
CA ALA A 78 -5.43 14.83 -37.93
C ALA A 78 -4.02 15.44 -37.91
N GLY A 79 -3.66 16.21 -38.94
CA GLY A 79 -2.28 16.65 -39.19
C GLY A 79 -1.54 17.34 -38.03
N TYR A 80 -2.25 18.01 -37.11
CA TYR A 80 -1.63 18.66 -35.94
C TYR A 80 -1.37 17.70 -34.76
N ALA A 81 -2.05 16.56 -34.71
CA ALA A 81 -1.95 15.56 -33.65
C ALA A 81 -2.23 14.15 -34.19
N PRO A 82 -1.41 13.60 -35.11
CA PRO A 82 -1.77 12.38 -35.83
C PRO A 82 -1.58 11.09 -35.03
N ILE A 83 -1.12 11.13 -33.78
CA ILE A 83 -0.85 9.94 -32.96
C ILE A 83 -1.66 10.03 -31.67
N HIS A 84 -2.60 9.10 -31.49
CA HIS A 84 -3.48 9.03 -30.33
C HIS A 84 -3.19 7.75 -29.53
N GLU A 85 -3.07 7.84 -28.20
CA GLU A 85 -2.94 6.64 -27.35
C GLU A 85 -4.29 5.90 -27.28
N VAL A 86 -4.25 4.57 -27.34
CA VAL A 86 -5.42 3.70 -27.14
C VAL A 86 -5.60 3.53 -25.63
N MET A 87 -6.60 4.23 -25.09
CA MET A 87 -6.84 4.33 -23.65
C MET A 87 -7.74 3.20 -23.14
N GLU A 88 -8.52 2.59 -24.02
CA GLU A 88 -9.22 1.34 -23.71
C GLU A 88 -8.21 0.31 -23.19
N ASP A 89 -8.62 -0.46 -22.17
CA ASP A 89 -7.85 -1.53 -21.52
C ASP A 89 -6.42 -1.16 -21.06
N ARG A 90 -6.03 0.13 -21.10
CA ARG A 90 -4.66 0.58 -20.81
C ARG A 90 -4.23 0.24 -19.39
N ASN A 91 -5.09 0.51 -18.42
CA ASN A 91 -4.79 0.24 -17.01
C ASN A 91 -4.70 -1.28 -16.75
N ASP A 92 -5.56 -2.08 -17.39
CA ASP A 92 -5.49 -3.55 -17.34
C ASP A 92 -4.16 -4.06 -17.91
N ARG A 93 -3.72 -3.58 -19.09
CA ARG A 93 -2.40 -3.95 -19.66
C ARG A 93 -1.24 -3.58 -18.75
N ILE A 94 -1.31 -2.41 -18.11
CA ILE A 94 -0.30 -1.97 -17.14
C ILE A 94 -0.31 -2.88 -15.91
N LYS A 95 -1.49 -3.21 -15.37
CA LYS A 95 -1.65 -4.16 -14.26
C LYS A 95 -1.10 -5.54 -14.65
N GLU A 96 -1.42 -6.08 -15.81
CA GLU A 96 -0.86 -7.35 -16.30
C GLU A 96 0.67 -7.32 -16.43
N PHE A 97 1.24 -6.20 -16.88
CA PHE A 97 2.69 -6.01 -16.91
C PHE A 97 3.29 -6.06 -15.50
N TYR A 98 2.74 -5.28 -14.55
CA TYR A 98 3.24 -5.25 -13.17
C TYR A 98 3.05 -6.59 -12.45
N TRP A 99 1.93 -7.27 -12.69
CA TRP A 99 1.66 -8.58 -12.12
C TRP A 99 2.72 -9.59 -12.56
N ARG A 100 3.05 -9.62 -13.85
CA ARG A 100 4.15 -10.46 -14.37
C ARG A 100 5.51 -10.04 -13.80
N ALA A 101 5.75 -8.75 -13.62
CA ALA A 101 7.01 -8.23 -13.08
C ALA A 101 7.21 -8.57 -11.58
N TRP A 102 6.16 -8.53 -10.76
CA TRP A 102 6.23 -8.77 -9.31
C TRP A 102 5.92 -10.21 -8.89
N PHE A 103 5.02 -10.90 -9.57
CA PHE A 103 4.52 -12.22 -9.15
C PHE A 103 4.76 -13.33 -10.19
N GLY A 104 5.35 -12.99 -11.33
CA GLY A 104 5.73 -13.97 -12.34
C GLY A 104 4.52 -14.65 -12.99
N THR A 105 4.37 -15.95 -12.75
CA THR A 105 3.31 -16.80 -13.34
C THR A 105 2.13 -17.05 -12.41
N GLU A 106 2.02 -16.34 -11.28
CA GLU A 106 0.81 -16.42 -10.43
C GLU A 106 -0.44 -16.00 -11.23
N THR A 107 -1.59 -16.58 -10.89
CA THR A 107 -2.86 -16.24 -11.55
C THR A 107 -3.29 -14.83 -11.19
N LEU A 108 -3.44 -13.96 -12.19
CA LEU A 108 -4.00 -12.63 -12.01
C LEU A 108 -5.53 -12.71 -11.97
N ASP A 109 -6.11 -12.26 -10.86
CA ASP A 109 -7.56 -12.04 -10.73
C ASP A 109 -7.84 -10.54 -10.61
N LEU A 110 -8.21 -9.93 -11.73
CA LEU A 110 -8.60 -8.52 -11.79
C LEU A 110 -10.00 -8.26 -11.23
N ASP A 111 -10.80 -9.31 -10.99
CA ASP A 111 -12.18 -9.21 -10.52
C ASP A 111 -12.30 -9.62 -9.03
N ALA A 112 -11.16 -9.78 -8.35
CA ALA A 112 -11.08 -10.07 -6.93
C ALA A 112 -11.84 -9.04 -6.08
N SER A 113 -12.54 -9.52 -5.06
CA SER A 113 -13.35 -8.68 -4.19
C SER A 113 -12.49 -7.79 -3.28
N VAL A 114 -12.72 -6.48 -3.33
CA VAL A 114 -12.03 -5.48 -2.49
C VAL A 114 -12.42 -5.55 -1.01
N THR A 115 -13.50 -6.25 -0.69
CA THR A 115 -13.91 -6.51 0.70
C THR A 115 -13.40 -7.85 1.22
N GLY A 116 -12.77 -8.66 0.36
CA GLY A 116 -12.19 -9.96 0.73
C GLY A 116 -10.80 -9.85 1.34
N GLN A 117 -10.22 -11.01 1.64
CA GLN A 117 -8.82 -11.16 2.05
C GLN A 117 -7.95 -11.55 0.85
N PHE A 118 -6.71 -11.09 0.87
CA PHE A 118 -5.69 -11.38 -0.12
C PHE A 118 -4.59 -12.23 0.52
N ASP A 119 -4.28 -13.35 -0.11
CA ASP A 119 -3.26 -14.27 0.37
C ASP A 119 -1.89 -13.99 -0.28
N GLY A 120 -0.89 -13.77 0.56
CA GLY A 120 0.52 -13.66 0.16
C GLY A 120 1.24 -15.01 0.11
N GLY A 121 0.64 -16.06 0.66
CA GLY A 121 1.24 -17.37 0.84
C GLY A 121 2.14 -17.44 2.07
N SER A 122 2.86 -18.55 2.18
CA SER A 122 3.83 -18.81 3.24
C SER A 122 5.27 -18.64 2.74
N ALA A 123 6.16 -18.21 3.63
CA ALA A 123 7.58 -18.08 3.40
C ALA A 123 8.37 -18.50 4.63
N THR A 124 9.55 -19.07 4.41
CA THR A 124 10.54 -19.33 5.48
C THR A 124 11.50 -18.15 5.55
N VAL A 125 11.70 -17.60 6.74
CA VAL A 125 12.69 -16.56 7.01
C VAL A 125 14.08 -17.22 7.07
N THR A 126 14.91 -17.04 6.05
CA THR A 126 16.25 -17.63 6.01
C THR A 126 17.32 -16.64 6.48
N GLY A 127 18.41 -17.14 7.08
CA GLY A 127 19.54 -16.32 7.48
C GLY A 127 20.18 -15.59 6.29
N GLU A 128 20.20 -16.21 5.10
CA GLU A 128 20.66 -15.58 3.85
C GLU A 128 19.80 -14.38 3.48
N ALA A 129 18.47 -14.51 3.49
CA ALA A 129 17.58 -13.41 3.13
C ALA A 129 17.64 -12.26 4.14
N ILE A 130 17.75 -12.57 5.44
CA ILE A 130 18.00 -11.55 6.47
C ILE A 130 19.32 -10.83 6.17
N ASN A 131 20.39 -11.59 5.93
CA ASN A 131 21.73 -11.06 5.70
C ASN A 131 21.78 -10.13 4.48
N ASP A 132 21.21 -10.57 3.35
CA ASP A 132 21.13 -9.79 2.13
C ASP A 132 20.33 -8.50 2.34
N PHE A 133 19.20 -8.59 3.04
CA PHE A 133 18.36 -7.44 3.33
C PHE A 133 19.07 -6.42 4.22
N VAL A 134 19.68 -6.83 5.33
CA VAL A 134 20.38 -5.90 6.23
C VAL A 134 21.58 -5.24 5.57
N HIS A 135 22.29 -5.95 4.69
CA HIS A 135 23.35 -5.36 3.86
C HIS A 135 22.80 -4.35 2.86
N ALA A 136 21.67 -4.63 2.23
CA ALA A 136 21.05 -3.72 1.27
C ALA A 136 20.61 -2.40 1.92
N VAL A 137 20.00 -2.44 3.10
CA VAL A 137 19.53 -1.24 3.82
C VAL A 137 20.61 -0.61 4.72
N GLY A 138 21.75 -1.29 4.92
CA GLY A 138 22.85 -0.81 5.74
C GLY A 138 22.61 -0.93 7.26
N ASN A 139 21.72 -1.83 7.68
CA ASN A 139 21.46 -2.10 9.08
C ASN A 139 22.57 -3.00 9.67
N LYS A 140 23.26 -2.54 10.72
CA LYS A 140 24.43 -3.19 11.31
C LYS A 140 24.17 -3.74 12.72
N GLY A 141 22.91 -3.88 13.12
CA GLY A 141 22.55 -4.40 14.43
C GLY A 141 23.11 -5.81 14.65
N GLU A 142 23.77 -6.05 15.80
CA GLU A 142 24.32 -7.38 16.12
C GLU A 142 23.25 -8.47 16.15
N ALA A 143 22.01 -8.11 16.49
CA ALA A 143 20.86 -9.00 16.54
C ALA A 143 20.51 -9.65 15.19
N PHE A 144 20.99 -9.09 14.07
CA PHE A 144 20.69 -9.56 12.71
C PHE A 144 21.87 -10.27 12.04
N VAL A 145 22.98 -10.47 12.77
CA VAL A 145 24.21 -11.06 12.25
C VAL A 145 24.44 -12.42 12.89
N SER A 146 24.69 -13.44 12.08
CA SER A 146 24.97 -14.80 12.55
C SER A 146 26.22 -14.85 13.44
N ARG A 147 26.08 -15.39 14.65
CA ARG A 147 27.16 -15.61 15.62
C ARG A 147 26.96 -16.95 16.34
N PRO A 148 28.04 -17.69 16.67
CA PRO A 148 27.93 -18.96 17.38
C PRO A 148 27.13 -18.84 18.67
N GLY A 149 26.08 -19.65 18.82
CA GLY A 149 25.25 -19.72 20.02
C GLY A 149 24.27 -18.55 20.22
N LYS A 150 24.05 -17.70 19.21
CA LYS A 150 23.06 -16.62 19.26
C LYS A 150 21.96 -16.84 18.24
N GLU A 151 20.72 -16.51 18.63
CA GLU A 151 19.61 -16.41 17.68
C GLU A 151 19.82 -15.22 16.73
N VAL A 152 19.46 -15.42 15.46
CA VAL A 152 19.48 -14.37 14.44
C VAL A 152 18.05 -13.90 14.23
N TYR A 153 17.76 -12.66 14.64
CA TYR A 153 16.47 -12.04 14.38
C TYR A 153 16.44 -11.44 12.97
N ALA A 154 15.24 -11.27 12.42
CA ALA A 154 15.02 -10.42 11.28
C ALA A 154 14.64 -9.01 11.77
N PRO A 155 15.12 -7.93 11.13
CA PRO A 155 14.63 -6.58 11.43
C PRO A 155 13.12 -6.50 11.16
N MET A 156 12.40 -5.64 11.88
CA MET A 156 10.97 -5.43 11.65
C MET A 156 10.68 -5.02 10.21
N ASP A 157 11.60 -4.28 9.57
CA ASP A 157 11.49 -3.90 8.15
C ASP A 157 11.40 -5.11 7.21
N PHE A 158 11.92 -6.29 7.61
CA PHE A 158 11.82 -7.53 6.85
C PHE A 158 10.36 -7.99 6.67
N ALA A 159 9.44 -7.47 7.49
CA ALA A 159 8.00 -7.67 7.35
C ALA A 159 7.48 -7.32 5.95
N ILE A 160 8.02 -6.24 5.34
CA ILE A 160 7.58 -5.87 3.99
C ILE A 160 8.04 -6.89 2.94
N VAL A 161 9.15 -7.58 3.17
CA VAL A 161 9.67 -8.62 2.27
C VAL A 161 8.74 -9.83 2.27
N VAL A 162 8.42 -10.35 3.46
CA VAL A 162 7.52 -11.51 3.60
C VAL A 162 6.08 -11.16 3.26
N GLY A 163 5.66 -9.92 3.52
CA GLY A 163 4.31 -9.45 3.28
C GLY A 163 4.07 -8.84 1.91
N TRP A 164 5.11 -8.62 1.10
CA TRP A 164 5.04 -7.84 -0.15
C TRP A 164 3.89 -8.28 -1.04
N LYS A 165 3.75 -9.60 -1.24
CA LYS A 165 2.70 -10.18 -2.08
C LYS A 165 1.30 -9.85 -1.56
N ALA A 166 1.03 -10.12 -0.29
CA ALA A 166 -0.28 -9.85 0.31
C ALA A 166 -0.61 -8.35 0.28
N ILE A 167 0.39 -7.49 0.49
CA ILE A 167 0.21 -6.04 0.58
C ILE A 167 0.00 -5.39 -0.80
N THR A 168 0.58 -5.96 -1.87
CA THR A 168 0.53 -5.38 -3.22
C THR A 168 -0.51 -6.01 -4.14
N LYS A 169 -0.97 -7.25 -3.92
CA LYS A 169 -2.12 -7.80 -4.65
C LYS A 169 -3.40 -6.92 -4.59
N PRO A 170 -3.75 -6.27 -3.47
CA PRO A 170 -5.00 -5.52 -3.34
C PRO A 170 -5.11 -4.24 -4.17
N ILE A 171 -4.03 -3.77 -4.80
CA ILE A 171 -4.10 -2.62 -5.71
C ILE A 171 -4.47 -3.02 -7.16
N PHE A 172 -4.54 -4.31 -7.49
CA PHE A 172 -4.84 -4.79 -8.84
C PHE A 172 -6.32 -4.85 -9.25
N PRO A 173 -7.32 -5.08 -8.38
CA PRO A 173 -8.71 -5.22 -8.80
C PRO A 173 -9.21 -4.08 -9.70
N ARG A 174 -10.04 -4.37 -10.70
CA ARG A 174 -10.64 -3.38 -11.62
C ARG A 174 -11.53 -2.38 -10.92
N THR A 175 -12.15 -2.79 -9.82
CA THR A 175 -12.92 -1.90 -8.93
C THR A 175 -12.07 -0.78 -8.32
N ILE A 176 -10.75 -0.96 -8.30
CA ILE A 176 -9.74 0.04 -7.95
C ILE A 176 -8.96 0.37 -9.22
N ASP A 177 -9.62 1.01 -10.18
CA ASP A 177 -8.97 1.38 -11.44
C ASP A 177 -7.98 2.54 -11.23
N GLY A 178 -6.82 2.44 -11.87
CA GLY A 178 -5.73 3.38 -11.73
C GLY A 178 -4.51 3.01 -12.55
N ASP A 179 -3.79 4.05 -13.00
CA ASP A 179 -2.54 3.88 -13.73
C ASP A 179 -1.40 3.53 -12.76
N LEU A 180 -1.02 2.25 -12.71
CA LEU A 180 0.03 1.75 -11.81
C LEU A 180 1.41 2.40 -12.04
N LEU A 181 1.67 2.95 -13.25
CA LEU A 181 2.91 3.71 -13.51
C LEU A 181 2.94 5.06 -12.79
N LYS A 182 1.77 5.55 -12.36
CA LYS A 182 1.62 6.78 -11.57
C LYS A 182 1.40 6.50 -10.08
N LEU A 183 1.52 5.24 -9.66
CA LEU A 183 1.43 4.86 -8.26
C LEU A 183 2.63 5.41 -7.48
N VAL A 184 2.36 5.91 -6.28
CA VAL A 184 3.39 6.17 -5.26
C VAL A 184 3.02 5.53 -3.93
N HIS A 185 4.05 5.14 -3.20
CA HIS A 185 3.92 4.77 -1.80
C HIS A 185 3.84 6.06 -0.97
N LEU A 186 2.73 6.26 -0.25
CA LEU A 186 2.53 7.43 0.61
C LEU A 186 3.09 7.23 2.02
N SER A 187 2.74 6.13 2.65
CA SER A 187 3.17 5.82 4.02
C SER A 187 3.20 4.33 4.24
N ASN A 188 4.09 3.90 5.12
CA ASN A 188 4.13 2.54 5.64
C ASN A 188 4.33 2.56 7.16
N GLY A 189 3.61 1.70 7.86
CA GLY A 189 3.74 1.50 9.29
C GLY A 189 3.85 0.03 9.63
N PHE A 190 4.65 -0.28 10.65
CA PHE A 190 4.76 -1.61 11.23
C PHE A 190 4.32 -1.57 12.68
N ARG A 191 3.57 -2.58 13.11
CA ARG A 191 3.13 -2.70 14.50
C ARG A 191 3.33 -4.14 14.96
N MET A 192 4.23 -4.35 15.91
CA MET A 192 4.30 -5.61 16.64
C MET A 192 3.04 -5.78 17.50
N LEU A 193 2.46 -6.98 17.49
CA LEU A 193 1.35 -7.29 18.37
C LEU A 193 1.85 -7.56 19.79
N PRO A 194 1.14 -7.09 20.83
CA PRO A 194 1.58 -7.27 22.22
C PRO A 194 1.87 -8.74 22.57
N GLY A 195 3.04 -8.98 23.16
CA GLY A 195 3.47 -10.32 23.59
C GLY A 195 4.04 -11.21 22.47
N ALA A 196 4.08 -10.75 21.22
CA ALA A 196 4.72 -11.49 20.13
C ALA A 196 6.23 -11.23 20.07
N ASP A 197 7.03 -12.30 19.98
CA ASP A 197 8.47 -12.20 19.74
C ASP A 197 8.75 -11.78 18.28
N PRO A 198 9.81 -10.99 18.02
CA PRO A 198 10.25 -10.65 16.66
C PRO A 198 10.44 -11.88 15.76
N LEU A 199 10.44 -11.65 14.45
CA LEU A 199 10.78 -12.69 13.48
C LEU A 199 12.24 -13.10 13.63
N LYS A 200 12.53 -14.37 13.38
CA LYS A 200 13.88 -14.92 13.42
C LYS A 200 14.14 -15.91 12.30
N GLU A 201 15.42 -16.20 12.08
CA GLU A 201 15.85 -17.25 11.17
C GLU A 201 15.18 -18.59 11.52
N GLY A 202 14.64 -19.24 10.50
CA GLY A 202 13.92 -20.51 10.61
C GLY A 202 12.41 -20.37 10.82
N ASP A 203 11.89 -19.17 11.07
CA ASP A 203 10.45 -18.96 11.20
C ASP A 203 9.73 -19.26 9.87
N GLU A 204 8.65 -20.04 9.95
CA GLU A 204 7.67 -20.16 8.89
C GLU A 204 6.54 -19.17 9.15
N VAL A 205 6.36 -18.24 8.21
CA VAL A 205 5.35 -17.19 8.30
C VAL A 205 4.38 -17.26 7.15
N ALA A 206 3.12 -16.94 7.41
CA ALA A 206 2.10 -16.72 6.38
C ALA A 206 1.59 -15.28 6.48
N THR A 207 1.32 -14.65 5.34
CA THR A 207 0.80 -13.29 5.30
C THR A 207 -0.56 -13.24 4.62
N THR A 208 -1.54 -12.67 5.30
CA THR A 208 -2.82 -12.26 4.71
C THR A 208 -2.92 -10.75 4.72
N ALA A 209 -3.72 -10.17 3.83
CA ALA A 209 -4.00 -8.74 3.86
C ALA A 209 -5.45 -8.44 3.53
N GLN A 210 -5.90 -7.28 3.96
CA GLN A 210 -7.20 -6.72 3.60
C GLN A 210 -7.05 -5.24 3.25
N ILE A 211 -7.96 -4.75 2.41
CA ILE A 211 -8.03 -3.32 2.13
C ILE A 211 -8.80 -2.66 3.27
N ASN A 212 -8.15 -1.74 3.98
CA ASN A 212 -8.82 -0.95 5.00
C ASN A 212 -9.58 0.22 4.36
N ALA A 213 -9.00 0.89 3.37
CA ALA A 213 -9.64 2.05 2.75
C ALA A 213 -9.34 2.18 1.26
N VAL A 214 -10.33 2.66 0.50
CA VAL A 214 -10.18 3.18 -0.86
C VAL A 214 -10.84 4.56 -0.89
N LEU A 215 -10.04 5.62 -1.02
CA LEU A 215 -10.51 6.99 -0.91
C LEU A 215 -10.10 7.82 -2.13
N ASN A 216 -11.04 8.53 -2.74
CA ASN A 216 -10.74 9.51 -3.78
C ASN A 216 -10.40 10.86 -3.13
N GLN A 217 -9.14 11.26 -3.22
CA GLN A 217 -8.58 12.53 -2.74
C GLN A 217 -8.31 13.49 -3.92
N ASP A 218 -7.98 14.74 -3.63
CA ASP A 218 -7.62 15.73 -4.67
C ASP A 218 -6.34 15.35 -5.41
N SER A 219 -5.42 14.66 -4.73
CA SER A 219 -4.13 14.20 -5.27
C SER A 219 -4.23 12.89 -6.06
N GLY A 220 -5.34 12.15 -5.95
CA GLY A 220 -5.47 10.81 -6.50
C GLY A 220 -6.41 9.89 -5.74
N LYS A 221 -6.38 8.60 -6.10
CA LYS A 221 -7.07 7.53 -5.38
C LYS A 221 -6.10 6.86 -4.42
N MET A 222 -6.38 6.97 -3.12
CA MET A 222 -5.60 6.35 -2.04
C MET A 222 -6.17 4.96 -1.73
N VAL A 223 -5.28 3.98 -1.58
CA VAL A 223 -5.62 2.62 -1.14
C VAL A 223 -4.79 2.31 0.10
N GLU A 224 -5.46 2.04 1.22
CA GLU A 224 -4.83 1.58 2.46
C GLU A 224 -5.01 0.08 2.59
N VAL A 225 -3.90 -0.62 2.76
CA VAL A 225 -3.84 -2.08 2.91
C VAL A 225 -3.22 -2.40 4.26
N MET A 226 -3.82 -3.34 4.98
CA MET A 226 -3.27 -3.89 6.22
C MET A 226 -2.98 -5.37 6.02
N GLY A 227 -1.69 -5.71 6.04
CA GLY A 227 -1.19 -7.07 6.09
C GLY A 227 -1.01 -7.56 7.53
N THR A 228 -1.36 -8.81 7.79
CA THR A 228 -1.12 -9.48 9.06
C THR A 228 -0.18 -10.65 8.83
N ILE A 229 0.98 -10.61 9.48
CA ILE A 229 1.95 -11.71 9.45
C ILE A 229 1.66 -12.66 10.61
N THR A 230 1.55 -13.94 10.29
CA THR A 230 1.24 -15.01 11.24
C THR A 230 2.37 -16.02 11.30
N ARG A 231 2.70 -16.49 12.50
CA ARG A 231 3.65 -17.57 12.80
C ARG A 231 2.94 -18.59 13.67
N GLU A 232 2.96 -19.86 13.27
CA GLU A 232 2.25 -20.95 13.98
C GLU A 232 0.75 -20.65 14.21
N GLY A 233 0.10 -20.02 13.23
CA GLY A 233 -1.31 -19.63 13.31
C GLY A 233 -1.62 -18.44 14.24
N LYS A 234 -0.61 -17.82 14.86
CA LYS A 234 -0.75 -16.64 15.72
C LYS A 234 -0.25 -15.40 15.01
N ALA A 235 -0.99 -14.30 15.11
CA ALA A 235 -0.56 -13.03 14.55
C ALA A 235 0.64 -12.47 15.33
N VAL A 236 1.65 -12.01 14.60
CA VAL A 236 2.92 -11.49 15.15
C VAL A 236 2.98 -9.97 14.97
N MET A 237 2.63 -9.48 13.78
CA MET A 237 2.71 -8.07 13.45
C MET A 237 1.73 -7.68 12.34
N GLU A 238 1.42 -6.40 12.31
CA GLU A 238 0.62 -5.75 11.27
C GLU A 238 1.50 -4.80 10.45
N VAL A 239 1.31 -4.81 9.13
CA VAL A 239 1.94 -3.90 8.18
C VAL A 239 0.84 -3.08 7.52
N THR A 240 0.84 -1.78 7.73
CA THR A 240 -0.15 -0.87 7.12
C THR A 240 0.55 -0.03 6.05
N SER A 241 0.15 -0.18 4.79
CA SER A 241 0.71 0.57 3.66
C SER A 241 -0.37 1.38 2.96
N GLN A 242 -0.05 2.62 2.59
CA GLN A 242 -0.92 3.49 1.80
C GLN A 242 -0.30 3.75 0.44
N PHE A 243 -1.04 3.43 -0.62
CA PHE A 243 -0.67 3.67 -2.01
C PHE A 243 -1.54 4.79 -2.59
N LEU A 244 -0.98 5.60 -3.48
CA LEU A 244 -1.72 6.65 -4.18
C LEU A 244 -1.57 6.51 -5.69
N TYR A 245 -2.67 6.24 -6.36
CA TYR A 245 -2.80 6.44 -7.79
C TYR A 245 -3.01 7.93 -8.08
N ARG A 246 -1.99 8.61 -8.60
CA ARG A 246 -2.12 10.03 -8.94
C ARG A 246 -3.06 10.22 -10.13
N GLY A 247 -4.05 11.08 -9.98
CA GLY A 247 -5.04 11.37 -11.00
C GLY A 247 -6.28 12.05 -10.44
N ALA A 248 -7.31 12.17 -11.27
CA ALA A 248 -8.62 12.64 -10.85
C ALA A 248 -9.61 11.47 -10.96
N TYR A 249 -10.37 11.23 -9.90
CA TYR A 249 -11.24 10.07 -9.75
C TYR A 249 -12.62 10.50 -9.24
N THR A 250 -13.68 9.96 -9.83
CA THR A 250 -15.09 10.26 -9.52
C THR A 250 -15.93 9.02 -9.24
N ASP A 251 -15.31 7.85 -9.27
CA ASP A 251 -15.86 6.51 -9.04
C ASP A 251 -16.05 6.23 -7.53
N PHE A 252 -16.89 7.04 -6.86
CA PHE A 252 -17.15 6.93 -5.43
C PHE A 252 -17.87 5.63 -5.04
N GLU A 253 -18.53 4.95 -5.97
CA GLU A 253 -19.24 3.68 -5.75
C GLU A 253 -18.36 2.57 -5.16
N ASN A 254 -17.04 2.62 -5.41
CA ASN A 254 -16.08 1.64 -4.90
C ASN A 254 -15.26 2.16 -3.71
N THR A 255 -15.56 3.37 -3.22
CA THR A 255 -14.81 4.00 -2.13
C THR A 255 -15.41 3.68 -0.77
N PHE A 256 -14.53 3.30 0.16
CA PHE A 256 -14.91 2.92 1.53
C PHE A 256 -13.75 3.11 2.49
N GLN A 257 -14.04 3.06 3.80
CA GLN A 257 -13.05 3.09 4.86
C GLN A 257 -13.51 2.27 6.06
N ARG A 258 -12.69 1.30 6.47
CA ARG A 258 -12.74 0.64 7.77
C ARG A 258 -11.83 1.42 8.70
N LYS A 259 -12.37 1.83 9.85
CA LYS A 259 -11.64 2.64 10.82
C LYS A 259 -11.82 2.07 12.21
N THR A 260 -10.72 1.73 12.86
CA THR A 260 -10.70 1.56 14.31
C THR A 260 -10.74 2.94 14.93
N GLU A 261 -11.84 3.26 15.63
CA GLU A 261 -12.02 4.58 16.21
C GLU A 261 -11.20 4.71 17.49
N VAL A 262 -10.87 5.96 17.83
CA VAL A 262 -10.14 6.28 19.06
C VAL A 262 -10.97 5.77 20.25
N PRO A 263 -10.38 5.00 21.18
CA PRO A 263 -11.07 4.60 22.39
C PRO A 263 -11.51 5.82 23.21
N MET A 264 -12.77 5.84 23.63
CA MET A 264 -13.38 6.95 24.34
C MET A 264 -13.85 6.51 25.73
N GLN A 265 -13.70 7.37 26.73
CA GLN A 265 -14.31 7.21 28.05
C GLN A 265 -15.45 8.21 28.26
N LEU A 266 -16.55 7.74 28.82
CA LEU A 266 -17.72 8.54 29.15
C LEU A 266 -18.04 8.34 30.64
N HIS A 267 -17.93 9.41 31.42
CA HIS A 267 -18.32 9.41 32.83
C HIS A 267 -19.80 9.82 32.97
N LEU A 268 -20.59 9.05 33.71
CA LEU A 268 -22.03 9.25 33.87
C LEU A 268 -22.32 9.81 35.26
N GLU A 269 -22.07 11.10 35.45
CA GLU A 269 -22.18 11.77 36.75
C GLU A 269 -23.62 11.87 37.26
N SER A 270 -24.58 12.12 36.37
CA SER A 270 -25.98 12.38 36.72
C SER A 270 -26.96 11.37 36.11
N SER A 271 -28.15 11.27 36.71
CA SER A 271 -29.26 10.48 36.17
C SER A 271 -29.69 10.96 34.77
N LYS A 272 -29.46 12.25 34.46
CA LYS A 272 -29.66 12.81 33.14
C LYS A 272 -28.68 12.22 32.14
N ASP A 273 -27.40 12.06 32.49
CA ASP A 273 -26.39 11.48 31.59
C ASP A 273 -26.73 10.03 31.26
N VAL A 274 -27.13 9.26 32.28
CA VAL A 274 -27.61 7.89 32.10
C VAL A 274 -28.84 7.85 31.18
N ALA A 275 -29.83 8.72 31.41
CA ALA A 275 -31.03 8.79 30.58
C ALA A 275 -30.71 9.19 29.13
N VAL A 276 -29.78 10.14 28.92
CA VAL A 276 -29.36 10.57 27.58
C VAL A 276 -28.62 9.44 26.85
N LEU A 277 -27.73 8.72 27.53
CA LEU A 277 -27.05 7.57 26.90
C LEU A 277 -28.04 6.45 26.56
N ARG A 278 -28.93 6.09 27.50
CA ARG A 278 -29.99 5.08 27.27
C ARG A 278 -31.02 5.51 26.21
N SER A 279 -31.16 6.80 25.92
CA SER A 279 -32.03 7.29 24.85
C SER A 279 -31.46 7.06 23.44
N LYS A 280 -30.18 6.67 23.32
CA LYS A 280 -29.54 6.46 22.03
C LYS A 280 -29.93 5.09 21.47
N GLU A 281 -30.57 5.08 20.31
CA GLU A 281 -30.95 3.86 19.59
C GLU A 281 -29.77 2.92 19.33
N TRP A 282 -28.56 3.48 19.20
CA TRP A 282 -27.35 2.72 18.97
C TRP A 282 -26.75 2.08 20.23
N PHE A 283 -27.23 2.40 21.43
CA PHE A 283 -26.69 1.90 22.69
C PHE A 283 -27.53 0.74 23.23
N ASN A 284 -27.04 -0.48 23.04
CA ASN A 284 -27.74 -1.71 23.37
C ASN A 284 -27.17 -2.35 24.63
N VAL A 285 -27.88 -2.21 25.76
CA VAL A 285 -27.45 -2.77 27.05
C VAL A 285 -27.62 -4.29 27.04
N GLU A 286 -26.57 -5.02 27.43
CA GLU A 286 -26.65 -6.45 27.70
C GLU A 286 -27.32 -6.62 29.07
N GLU A 287 -28.38 -7.44 29.18
CA GLU A 287 -29.23 -7.60 30.36
C GLU A 287 -28.41 -7.76 31.66
N THR A 288 -28.10 -6.64 32.30
CA THR A 288 -27.28 -6.54 33.50
C THR A 288 -27.94 -5.55 34.44
N ASP A 289 -28.14 -5.96 35.70
CA ASP A 289 -28.69 -5.13 36.79
C ASP A 289 -27.70 -4.04 37.28
N ILE A 290 -26.77 -3.62 36.41
CA ILE A 290 -25.72 -2.67 36.75
C ILE A 290 -26.28 -1.25 36.72
N ASP A 291 -26.21 -0.58 37.87
CA ASP A 291 -26.47 0.86 37.94
C ASP A 291 -25.31 1.62 37.28
N LEU A 292 -25.66 2.39 36.24
CA LEU A 292 -24.71 3.17 35.45
C LEU A 292 -24.39 4.53 36.10
N LEU A 293 -25.16 4.95 37.10
CA LEU A 293 -24.95 6.22 37.77
C LEU A 293 -23.60 6.25 38.50
N GLY A 294 -22.79 7.27 38.24
CA GLY A 294 -21.45 7.45 38.80
C GLY A 294 -20.38 6.58 38.12
N GLN A 295 -20.72 5.77 37.11
CA GLN A 295 -19.77 4.89 36.43
C GLN A 295 -19.05 5.58 35.27
N THR A 296 -17.89 5.03 34.90
CA THR A 296 -17.16 5.43 33.69
C THR A 296 -17.13 4.27 32.71
N LEU A 297 -17.67 4.51 31.52
CA LEU A 297 -17.77 3.52 30.45
C LEU A 297 -16.67 3.75 29.42
N THR A 298 -16.05 2.67 28.93
CA THR A 298 -15.06 2.72 27.85
C THR A 298 -15.67 2.18 26.56
N PHE A 299 -15.65 2.98 25.50
CA PHE A 299 -16.15 2.65 24.17
C PHE A 299 -14.98 2.29 23.26
N ARG A 300 -14.97 1.05 22.75
CA ARG A 300 -14.01 0.59 21.74
C ARG A 300 -14.76 0.22 20.48
N LEU A 301 -14.72 1.11 19.50
CA LEU A 301 -15.60 1.08 18.34
C LEU A 301 -14.82 0.92 17.03
N GLN A 302 -15.46 0.28 16.07
CA GLN A 302 -15.04 0.21 14.68
C GLN A 302 -16.15 0.82 13.82
N SER A 303 -15.75 1.62 12.84
CA SER A 303 -16.66 2.25 11.89
C SER A 303 -16.36 1.77 10.47
N TYR A 304 -17.42 1.60 9.68
CA TYR A 304 -17.33 1.37 8.25
C TYR A 304 -18.07 2.49 7.51
N TYR A 305 -17.33 3.20 6.67
CA TYR A 305 -17.81 4.33 5.89
C TYR A 305 -17.82 3.96 4.42
N ARG A 306 -18.89 4.31 3.70
CA ARG A 306 -18.91 4.34 2.23
C ARG A 306 -19.18 5.76 1.76
N PHE A 307 -18.62 6.16 0.63
CA PHE A 307 -18.70 7.55 0.19
C PHE A 307 -19.62 7.69 -1.01
N LYS A 308 -20.45 8.73 -0.99
CA LYS A 308 -21.23 9.19 -2.15
C LYS A 308 -20.45 10.22 -2.96
N ASN A 309 -19.69 11.06 -2.26
CA ASN A 309 -18.77 12.06 -2.80
C ASN A 309 -17.74 12.43 -1.72
N LYS A 310 -16.91 13.46 -1.97
CA LYS A 310 -15.85 13.90 -1.05
C LYS A 310 -16.32 14.34 0.34
N THR A 311 -17.59 14.70 0.49
CA THR A 311 -18.14 15.33 1.72
C THR A 311 -19.31 14.58 2.34
N VAL A 312 -19.89 13.62 1.60
CA VAL A 312 -21.11 12.92 2.00
C VAL A 312 -20.84 11.42 1.95
N PHE A 313 -21.11 10.75 3.06
CA PHE A 313 -21.13 9.29 3.13
C PHE A 313 -22.40 8.76 2.47
N SER A 314 -22.28 7.67 1.72
CA SER A 314 -23.44 6.91 1.21
C SER A 314 -24.02 6.01 2.30
N SER A 315 -23.17 5.47 3.17
CA SER A 315 -23.57 4.79 4.41
C SER A 315 -22.51 4.95 5.49
N VAL A 316 -22.96 4.88 6.75
CA VAL A 316 -22.12 4.88 7.95
C VAL A 316 -22.60 3.76 8.86
N GLU A 317 -21.68 2.88 9.23
CA GLU A 317 -21.90 1.85 10.23
C GLU A 317 -20.91 2.04 11.37
N THR A 318 -21.33 1.86 12.62
CA THR A 318 -20.45 1.92 13.78
C THR A 318 -20.86 0.87 14.79
N ARG A 319 -19.93 -0.02 15.10
CA ARG A 319 -20.16 -1.15 15.99
C ARG A 319 -19.03 -1.29 16.99
N GLY A 320 -19.33 -1.88 18.15
CA GLY A 320 -18.29 -2.20 19.09
C GLY A 320 -18.80 -2.43 20.50
N GLN A 321 -17.84 -2.50 21.42
CA GLN A 321 -18.08 -2.89 22.80
C GLN A 321 -18.11 -1.67 23.70
N VAL A 322 -18.97 -1.72 24.71
CA VAL A 322 -18.97 -0.79 25.84
C VAL A 322 -18.60 -1.55 27.09
N LEU A 323 -17.50 -1.11 27.69
CA LEU A 323 -16.82 -1.80 28.77
C LEU A 323 -16.94 -1.01 30.07
N LEU A 324 -17.04 -1.73 31.18
CA LEU A 324 -17.00 -1.19 32.53
C LEU A 324 -15.84 -1.84 33.30
N GLU A 325 -15.01 -1.04 33.95
CA GLU A 325 -13.99 -1.51 34.88
C GLU A 325 -14.60 -1.57 36.28
N LEU A 326 -14.69 -2.78 36.84
CA LEU A 326 -15.19 -3.00 38.19
C LEU A 326 -14.15 -2.58 39.25
N PRO A 327 -14.55 -2.38 40.52
CA PRO A 327 -13.61 -2.10 41.61
C PRO A 327 -12.50 -3.15 41.77
N THR A 328 -12.74 -4.38 41.31
CA THR A 328 -11.79 -5.50 41.26
C THR A 328 -10.74 -5.38 40.16
N LYS A 329 -10.81 -4.34 39.30
CA LYS A 329 -10.03 -4.18 38.06
C LYS A 329 -10.39 -5.14 36.94
N GLU A 330 -11.43 -5.94 37.13
CA GLU A 330 -12.02 -6.74 36.07
C GLU A 330 -12.74 -5.84 35.07
N ILE A 331 -12.53 -6.09 33.78
CA ILE A 331 -13.19 -5.37 32.69
C ILE A 331 -14.28 -6.28 32.14
N ILE A 332 -15.53 -5.82 32.24
CA ILE A 332 -16.70 -6.53 31.71
C ILE A 332 -17.33 -5.73 30.56
N GLN A 333 -17.88 -6.43 29.58
CA GLN A 333 -18.76 -5.83 28.58
C GLN A 333 -20.15 -5.71 29.18
N ILE A 334 -20.75 -4.52 29.11
CA ILE A 334 -22.08 -4.24 29.67
C ILE A 334 -23.10 -3.82 28.60
N ALA A 335 -22.61 -3.44 27.43
CA ALA A 335 -23.43 -3.00 26.32
C ALA A 335 -22.64 -3.12 25.01
N THR A 336 -23.36 -3.03 23.91
CA THR A 336 -22.82 -2.93 22.56
C THR A 336 -23.29 -1.64 21.91
N VAL A 337 -22.47 -1.15 20.97
CA VAL A 337 -22.90 -0.12 20.03
C VAL A 337 -23.26 -0.81 18.72
N ASP A 338 -24.43 -0.48 18.17
CA ASP A 338 -24.82 -0.85 16.81
C ASP A 338 -25.57 0.32 16.15
N TYR A 339 -24.87 1.03 15.29
CA TYR A 339 -25.39 2.16 14.53
C TYR A 339 -25.24 1.88 13.04
N GLU A 340 -26.32 2.11 12.29
CA GLU A 340 -26.32 2.07 10.83
C GLU A 340 -27.15 3.25 10.30
N ALA A 341 -26.63 3.93 9.28
CA ALA A 341 -27.36 4.96 8.55
C ALA A 341 -26.95 4.99 7.08
N GLY A 342 -27.88 5.46 6.23
CA GLY A 342 -27.62 5.76 4.83
C GLY A 342 -26.87 7.08 4.65
N ALA A 343 -27.33 7.90 3.70
CA ALA A 343 -26.65 9.14 3.34
C ALA A 343 -26.45 10.06 4.54
N SER A 344 -25.20 10.35 4.89
CA SER A 344 -24.83 11.03 6.14
C SER A 344 -23.69 12.01 5.93
N HIS A 345 -23.65 13.07 6.73
CA HIS A 345 -22.56 14.07 6.74
C HIS A 345 -21.54 13.85 7.86
N GLY A 346 -21.75 12.84 8.69
CA GLY A 346 -20.92 12.57 9.87
C GLY A 346 -21.35 11.29 10.56
N ASN A 347 -20.67 10.99 11.68
CA ASN A 347 -20.95 9.86 12.54
C ASN A 347 -21.49 10.35 13.89
N PRO A 348 -22.79 10.23 14.17
CA PRO A 348 -23.38 10.77 15.39
C PRO A 348 -22.96 10.02 16.66
N VAL A 349 -22.53 8.76 16.56
CA VAL A 349 -22.00 8.01 17.71
C VAL A 349 -20.70 8.65 18.16
N ILE A 350 -19.77 8.85 17.21
CA ILE A 350 -18.45 9.42 17.50
C ILE A 350 -18.57 10.88 17.93
N ASP A 351 -19.43 11.67 17.28
CA ASP A 351 -19.69 13.07 17.69
C ASP A 351 -20.25 13.14 19.13
N TYR A 352 -21.18 12.26 19.50
CA TYR A 352 -21.68 12.19 20.87
C TYR A 352 -20.55 11.90 21.88
N LEU A 353 -19.73 10.89 21.61
CA LEU A 353 -18.62 10.52 22.49
C LEU A 353 -17.55 11.62 22.58
N GLN A 354 -17.28 12.33 21.48
CA GLN A 354 -16.32 13.45 21.48
C GLN A 354 -16.81 14.65 22.29
N ARG A 355 -18.12 14.90 22.32
CA ARG A 355 -18.71 16.03 23.07
C ARG A 355 -18.91 15.74 24.55
N HIS A 356 -19.21 14.48 24.89
CA HIS A 356 -19.60 14.10 26.25
C HIS A 356 -18.55 13.26 26.98
N GLY A 357 -17.57 12.72 26.27
CA GLY A 357 -16.49 11.91 26.81
C GLY A 357 -15.10 12.49 26.56
N ALA A 358 -14.08 11.66 26.78
CA ALA A 358 -12.69 11.99 26.55
C ALA A 358 -11.98 10.83 25.84
N SER A 359 -11.04 11.15 24.95
CA SER A 359 -10.17 10.13 24.32
C SER A 359 -9.19 9.56 25.35
N ILE A 360 -9.00 8.25 25.34
CA ILE A 360 -8.02 7.57 26.17
C ILE A 360 -6.91 6.94 25.32
N GLU A 361 -5.86 6.45 25.98
CA GLU A 361 -4.74 5.75 25.33
C GLU A 361 -4.04 6.61 24.26
N GLN A 362 -4.06 7.92 24.46
CA GLN A 362 -3.41 8.88 23.57
C GLN A 362 -1.97 9.15 23.99
N PRO A 363 -1.08 9.50 23.04
CA PRO A 363 0.28 9.92 23.36
C PRO A 363 0.29 11.10 24.32
N ILE A 364 1.08 10.99 25.40
CA ILE A 364 1.35 12.11 26.31
C ILE A 364 2.67 12.76 25.86
N ASN A 365 2.58 13.95 25.29
CA ASN A 365 3.74 14.69 24.84
C ASN A 365 4.47 15.34 26.03
N PHE A 366 5.81 15.36 25.99
CA PHE A 366 6.60 16.13 26.93
C PHE A 366 6.44 17.63 26.69
N GLU A 367 6.67 18.45 27.73
CA GLU A 367 6.68 19.92 27.60
C GLU A 367 7.72 20.40 26.59
N ASN A 368 8.88 19.75 26.55
CA ASN A 368 9.96 20.04 25.61
C ASN A 368 10.42 18.74 24.94
N ALA A 369 10.59 18.77 23.62
CA ALA A 369 11.15 17.65 22.88
C ALA A 369 12.59 17.38 23.34
N ILE A 370 12.92 16.12 23.63
CA ILE A 370 14.25 15.69 24.05
C ILE A 370 15.01 15.21 22.81
N PRO A 371 16.07 15.90 22.34
CA PRO A 371 16.87 15.42 21.22
C PRO A 371 17.61 14.14 21.62
N LEU A 372 17.34 13.04 20.91
CA LEU A 372 18.02 11.77 21.14
C LEU A 372 19.38 11.70 20.42
N ASN A 373 19.51 12.37 19.28
CA ASN A 373 20.79 12.54 18.61
C ASN A 373 21.54 13.73 19.21
N GLY A 374 22.88 13.66 19.17
CA GLY A 374 23.72 14.79 19.54
C GLY A 374 23.51 16.00 18.61
N LYS A 375 24.27 17.06 18.83
CA LYS A 375 24.18 18.31 18.03
C LYS A 375 24.47 18.13 16.53
N ALA A 376 25.13 17.03 16.15
CA ALA A 376 25.40 16.71 14.76
C ALA A 376 24.20 15.97 14.13
N PRO A 377 23.74 16.39 12.94
CA PRO A 377 22.68 15.69 12.23
C PRO A 377 23.17 14.30 11.77
N LEU A 378 22.27 13.32 11.84
CA LEU A 378 22.51 12.02 11.21
C LEU A 378 22.47 12.21 9.69
N GLN A 379 23.49 11.71 9.00
CA GLN A 379 23.61 11.80 7.56
C GLN A 379 23.48 10.41 6.94
N LEU A 380 22.49 10.24 6.08
CA LEU A 380 22.28 9.06 5.27
C LEU A 380 22.41 9.43 3.80
N ARG A 381 22.88 8.49 2.99
CA ARG A 381 23.06 8.69 1.54
C ARG A 381 22.34 7.57 0.81
N ALA A 382 21.44 7.95 -0.08
CA ALA A 382 20.80 7.00 -0.99
C ALA A 382 21.87 6.27 -1.86
N PRO A 383 21.69 4.98 -2.13
CA PRO A 383 22.64 4.21 -2.92
C PRO A 383 22.64 4.71 -4.37
N ALA A 384 23.75 4.50 -5.07
CA ALA A 384 23.86 4.88 -6.48
C ALA A 384 22.96 4.04 -7.40
N SER A 385 22.51 2.86 -6.95
CA SER A 385 21.60 1.97 -7.66
C SER A 385 20.56 1.40 -6.71
N ASN A 386 19.31 1.32 -7.18
CA ASN A 386 18.19 0.75 -6.44
C ASN A 386 18.02 -0.77 -6.73
N GLU A 387 18.86 -1.36 -7.58
CA GLU A 387 18.76 -2.79 -7.93
C GLU A 387 18.90 -3.71 -6.71
N THR A 388 19.82 -3.38 -5.79
CA THR A 388 20.07 -4.20 -4.60
C THR A 388 18.81 -4.31 -3.75
N TYR A 389 18.16 -3.16 -3.47
CA TYR A 389 16.92 -3.15 -2.70
C TYR A 389 15.77 -3.84 -3.44
N ALA A 390 15.63 -3.62 -4.76
CA ALA A 390 14.61 -4.29 -5.57
C ALA A 390 14.68 -5.82 -5.48
N ARG A 391 15.90 -6.38 -5.49
CA ARG A 391 16.11 -7.84 -5.40
C ARG A 391 15.73 -8.41 -4.05
N VAL A 392 16.12 -7.76 -2.95
CA VAL A 392 15.86 -8.27 -1.59
C VAL A 392 14.44 -8.01 -1.11
N SER A 393 13.77 -6.98 -1.64
CA SER A 393 12.39 -6.63 -1.27
C SER A 393 11.32 -7.31 -2.13
N GLY A 394 11.67 -7.71 -3.36
CA GLY A 394 10.69 -8.13 -4.36
C GLY A 394 9.99 -6.96 -5.07
N ASP A 395 10.29 -5.71 -4.70
CA ASP A 395 9.78 -4.54 -5.40
C ASP A 395 10.57 -4.25 -6.69
N PHE A 396 10.18 -4.96 -7.74
CA PHE A 396 10.69 -4.79 -9.10
C PHE A 396 10.05 -3.65 -9.89
N ASN A 397 9.35 -2.70 -9.23
CA ASN A 397 8.71 -1.58 -9.91
C ASN A 397 9.73 -0.84 -10.80
N PRO A 398 9.49 -0.76 -12.12
CA PRO A 398 10.49 -0.29 -13.04
C PRO A 398 10.86 1.19 -12.87
N ILE A 399 10.03 1.98 -12.19
CA ILE A 399 10.34 3.40 -11.92
C ILE A 399 11.60 3.58 -11.05
N HIS A 400 12.00 2.56 -10.29
CA HIS A 400 13.18 2.62 -9.42
C HIS A 400 14.48 2.26 -10.14
N VAL A 401 14.42 1.53 -11.26
CA VAL A 401 15.63 0.95 -11.87
C VAL A 401 15.72 1.13 -13.39
N SER A 402 14.65 1.57 -14.05
CA SER A 402 14.65 1.85 -15.49
C SER A 402 14.41 3.33 -15.77
N ARG A 403 15.39 3.95 -16.45
CA ARG A 403 15.29 5.33 -16.92
C ARG A 403 14.07 5.52 -17.82
N VAL A 404 13.81 4.57 -18.72
CA VAL A 404 12.71 4.66 -19.69
C VAL A 404 11.36 4.70 -18.99
N PHE A 405 11.11 3.80 -18.03
CA PHE A 405 9.86 3.78 -17.26
C PHE A 405 9.72 5.01 -16.37
N ALA A 406 10.79 5.42 -15.67
CA ALA A 406 10.76 6.63 -14.86
C ALA A 406 10.45 7.88 -15.70
N SER A 407 11.07 7.99 -16.88
CA SER A 407 10.83 9.09 -17.82
C SER A 407 9.40 9.07 -18.38
N TYR A 408 8.86 7.88 -18.66
CA TYR A 408 7.48 7.72 -19.11
C TYR A 408 6.49 8.15 -18.01
N ALA A 409 6.73 7.74 -16.77
CA ALA A 409 5.98 8.12 -15.58
C ALA A 409 6.15 9.59 -15.15
N ASN A 410 6.95 10.38 -15.88
CA ASN A 410 7.24 11.78 -15.59
C ASN A 410 7.91 12.02 -14.23
N LEU A 411 8.82 11.13 -13.84
CA LEU A 411 9.62 11.25 -12.63
C LEU A 411 10.93 11.98 -12.91
N PRO A 412 11.56 12.60 -11.88
CA PRO A 412 12.84 13.31 -12.05
C PRO A 412 14.02 12.41 -12.43
N GLY A 413 13.84 11.09 -12.31
CA GLY A 413 14.83 10.06 -12.59
C GLY A 413 14.37 8.76 -11.96
N THR A 414 15.27 7.78 -11.87
CA THR A 414 15.04 6.56 -11.11
C THR A 414 15.02 6.89 -9.62
N ILE A 415 13.82 7.07 -9.07
CA ILE A 415 13.63 7.43 -7.66
C ILE A 415 14.04 6.26 -6.76
N THR A 416 14.66 6.55 -5.61
CA THR A 416 14.92 5.53 -4.59
C THR A 416 13.61 4.96 -4.06
N HIS A 417 13.58 3.67 -3.72
CA HIS A 417 12.41 3.04 -3.11
C HIS A 417 12.00 3.79 -1.84
N GLY A 418 10.70 4.08 -1.71
CA GLY A 418 10.17 4.72 -0.50
C GLY A 418 10.46 3.87 0.74
N MET A 419 10.34 2.55 0.62
CA MET A 419 10.61 1.58 1.69
C MET A 419 12.09 1.37 2.03
N TYR A 420 13.01 1.90 1.21
CA TYR A 420 14.43 1.92 1.54
C TYR A 420 14.78 3.08 2.48
N SER A 421 14.07 4.20 2.33
CA SER A 421 14.34 5.44 3.08
C SER A 421 13.65 5.37 4.44
#